data_AF-A0A967GF31-F1
#
_entry.id   AF-A0A967GF31-F1
#
_cell.length_a   1.000
_cell.length_b   1.000
_cell.length_c   1.000
_cell.angle_alpha   90.00
_cell.angle_beta   90.00
_cell.angle_gamma   90.00
#
_symmetry.space_group_name_H-M   'P 1'
#
loop_
_entity.id
_entity.type
_entity.pdbx_description
1 polymer ?
#
loop_
_entity_poly.entity_id
_entity_poly.type
_entity_poly.pdbx_seq_one_letter_code
_entity_poly.pdbx_strand_id
1 'polypeptide(L)' 'DAAARGLAEGDIARVFNARGQVLAGVRLDDGLRRGVVVLPTGAWFDPARPGEEGALDKHGNPNVLTLDKGTSRLGQGP' A
#
# COMPACT_ATOMS: atom_id res chain seq x y z
N ASP A 1 -0.72 11.99 -11.30
CA ASP A 1 -0.16 11.99 -9.92
C ASP A 1 1.32 11.68 -9.84
N ALA A 2 1.83 10.78 -10.68
CA ALA A 2 3.23 10.37 -10.69
C ALA A 2 4.21 11.54 -10.95
N ALA A 3 4.03 12.31 -12.03
CA ALA A 3 4.90 13.44 -12.36
C ALA A 3 5.01 14.50 -11.26
N ALA A 4 3.90 14.81 -10.58
CA ALA A 4 3.89 15.75 -9.44
C ALA A 4 4.70 15.25 -8.23
N ARG A 5 4.98 13.95 -8.17
CA ARG A 5 5.80 13.29 -7.15
C ARG A 5 7.18 12.86 -7.67
N GLY A 6 7.52 13.22 -8.92
CA GLY A 6 8.77 12.82 -9.56
C GLY A 6 8.89 11.31 -9.80
N LEU A 7 7.78 10.59 -9.95
CA LEU A 7 7.76 9.15 -10.21
C LEU A 7 7.60 8.87 -11.71
N ALA A 8 8.34 7.88 -12.20
CA ALA A 8 8.32 7.34 -13.55
C ALA A 8 7.92 5.85 -13.57
N GLU A 9 7.65 5.32 -14.76
CA GLU A 9 7.40 3.89 -14.97
C GLU A 9 8.60 3.05 -14.48
N GLY A 10 8.33 2.01 -13.70
CA GLY A 10 9.36 1.10 -13.17
C GLY A 10 10.05 1.57 -11.90
N ASP A 11 9.80 2.80 -11.43
CA ASP A 11 10.35 3.29 -10.17
C ASP A 11 9.85 2.46 -8.98
N ILE A 12 10.66 2.43 -7.92
CA ILE A 12 10.23 1.91 -6.62
C ILE A 12 9.68 3.07 -5.80
N ALA A 13 8.38 3.05 -5.54
CA ALA A 13 7.72 4.01 -4.67
C ALA A 13 7.55 3.44 -3.26
N ARG A 14 7.70 4.32 -2.26
CA ARG A 14 7.28 4.02 -0.89
C ARG A 14 5.86 4.55 -0.68
N VAL A 15 4.93 3.65 -0.37
CA VAL A 15 3.54 3.99 -0.04
C VAL A 15 3.36 3.86 1.48
N PHE A 16 2.82 4.88 2.13
CA PHE A 16 2.75 4.91 3.60
C PHE A 16 1.57 5.72 4.12
N ASN A 17 1.18 5.41 5.36
CA ASN A 17 0.29 6.22 6.17
C ASN A 17 0.66 6.04 7.66
N ALA A 18 -0.18 6.49 8.59
CA ALA A 18 0.09 6.38 10.02
C ALA A 18 0.13 4.94 10.57
N ARG A 19 -0.37 3.94 9.84
CA ARG A 19 -0.41 2.53 10.24
C ARG A 19 0.78 1.72 9.76
N GLY A 20 1.36 2.09 8.61
CA GLY A 20 2.43 1.31 8.02
C GLY A 20 2.98 1.89 6.73
N GLN A 21 3.92 1.14 6.15
CA GLN A 21 4.64 1.54 4.95
C GLN A 21 5.10 0.32 4.17
N VAL A 22 5.04 0.43 2.84
CA VAL A 22 5.39 -0.65 1.91
C VAL A 22 6.16 -0.11 0.71
N LEU A 23 6.95 -0.97 0.05
CA LEU A 23 7.50 -0.70 -1.27
C LEU A 23 6.56 -1.22 -2.37
N ALA A 24 6.46 -0.48 -3.48
CA ALA A 24 5.70 -0.89 -4.65
C ALA A 24 6.40 -0.42 -5.93
N GLY A 25 6.33 -1.24 -6.98
CA GLY A 25 6.73 -0.83 -8.32
C GLY A 25 5.69 0.10 -8.94
N VAL A 26 6.13 1.19 -9.56
CA VAL A 26 5.27 2.14 -10.25
C VAL A 26 4.94 1.61 -11.64
N ARG A 27 3.65 1.44 -11.90
CA ARG A 27 3.08 1.25 -13.23
C ARG A 27 2.11 2.39 -13.50
N LEU A 28 2.36 3.14 -14.57
CA LEU A 28 1.52 4.23 -15.02
C LEU A 28 0.35 3.67 -15.84
N ASP A 29 -0.83 4.20 -15.59
CA ASP A 29 -2.06 3.83 -16.29
C ASP A 29 -2.93 5.07 -16.45
N ASP A 30 -3.11 5.49 -17.71
CA ASP A 30 -3.92 6.68 -18.06
C ASP A 30 -5.43 6.45 -17.87
N GLY A 31 -5.86 5.19 -17.73
CA GLY A 31 -7.23 4.81 -17.37
C GLY A 31 -7.54 4.98 -15.88
N LEU A 32 -6.52 5.19 -15.03
CA LEU A 32 -6.72 5.32 -13.60
C LEU A 32 -7.19 6.74 -13.22
N ARG A 33 -8.21 6.83 -12.36
CA ARG A 33 -8.72 8.11 -11.87
C ARG A 33 -7.63 8.87 -11.11
N ARG A 34 -7.48 10.17 -11.39
CA ARG A 34 -6.58 11.06 -10.65
C ARG A 34 -6.85 10.98 -9.13
N GLY A 35 -5.78 10.89 -8.35
CA GLY A 35 -5.82 10.76 -6.89
C GLY A 35 -6.03 9.33 -6.39
N VAL A 36 -6.17 8.34 -7.29
CA VAL A 36 -6.32 6.92 -6.95
C VAL A 36 -5.04 6.18 -7.31
N VAL A 37 -4.68 5.20 -6.48
CA VAL A 37 -3.64 4.20 -6.77
C VAL A 37 -4.25 2.81 -6.56
N VAL A 38 -3.75 1.81 -7.28
CA VAL A 38 -4.18 0.41 -7.14
C VAL A 38 -2.98 -0.41 -6.67
N LEU A 39 -3.17 -1.17 -5.59
CA LEU A 39 -2.21 -2.13 -5.08
C LEU A 39 -2.93 -3.47 -4.89
N PRO A 40 -2.72 -4.46 -5.78
CA PRO A 40 -3.41 -5.74 -5.72
C PRO A 40 -3.15 -6.51 -4.41
N THR A 41 -4.17 -7.19 -3.89
CA THR A 41 -4.03 -8.09 -2.74
C THR A 41 -3.27 -9.36 -3.12
N GLY A 42 -2.52 -9.94 -2.18
CA GLY A 42 -1.89 -11.25 -2.33
C GLY A 42 -0.35 -11.26 -2.26
N ALA A 43 0.28 -10.08 -2.24
CA ALA A 43 1.71 -10.00 -1.96
C ALA A 43 2.05 -10.55 -0.58
N TRP A 44 3.10 -11.35 -0.49
CA TRP A 44 3.57 -11.93 0.77
C TRP A 44 4.12 -10.82 1.67
N PHE A 45 3.77 -10.84 2.94
CA PHE A 45 4.32 -9.90 3.90
C PHE A 45 5.81 -10.22 4.17
N ASP A 46 6.70 -9.26 3.93
CA ASP A 46 8.14 -9.39 4.07
C ASP A 46 8.76 -8.15 4.75
N PRO A 47 8.63 -8.02 6.08
CA PRO A 47 9.15 -6.87 6.81
C PRO A 47 10.68 -6.84 6.75
N ALA A 48 11.25 -5.67 6.45
CA ALA A 48 12.69 -5.45 6.42
C ALA A 48 13.36 -5.72 7.78
N ARG A 49 12.60 -5.60 8.87
CA ARG A 49 13.02 -5.90 10.25
C ARG A 49 11.91 -6.71 10.93
N PRO A 50 11.94 -8.05 10.82
CA PRO A 50 10.94 -8.90 11.45
C PRO A 50 10.87 -8.67 12.96
N GLY A 51 9.66 -8.46 13.48
CA GLY A 51 9.40 -8.20 14.91
C GLY A 51 9.45 -6.72 15.33
N GLU A 52 9.87 -5.81 14.45
CA GLU A 52 9.80 -4.36 14.69
C GLU A 52 8.45 -3.80 14.22
N GLU A 53 7.73 -3.12 15.11
CA GLU A 53 6.47 -2.46 14.77
C GLU A 53 6.70 -1.36 13.72
N GLY A 54 5.85 -1.31 12.69
CA GLY A 54 5.97 -0.34 11.61
C GLY A 54 7.14 -0.56 10.64
N ALA A 55 7.81 -1.72 10.73
CA ALA A 55 8.85 -2.11 9.78
C ALA A 55 8.35 -2.02 8.33
N LEU A 56 9.22 -1.53 7.45
CA LEU A 56 8.94 -1.43 6.02
C LEU A 56 8.71 -2.82 5.42
N ASP A 57 7.55 -3.02 4.81
CA ASP A 57 7.31 -4.21 4.00
C ASP A 57 7.94 -4.06 2.62
N LYS A 58 8.81 -5.00 2.26
CA LYS A 58 9.57 -4.98 1.00
C LYS A 58 8.76 -5.46 -0.19
N HIS A 59 7.70 -6.25 0.04
CA HIS A 59 6.96 -6.92 -1.03
C HIS A 59 5.64 -6.24 -1.42
N GLY A 60 5.17 -5.27 -0.65
CA GLY A 60 4.03 -4.45 -1.07
C GLY A 60 2.66 -5.02 -0.68
N ASN A 61 2.54 -5.65 0.49
CA ASN A 61 1.26 -6.13 0.99
C ASN A 61 0.33 -4.95 1.34
N PRO A 62 -0.81 -4.76 0.62
CA PRO A 62 -1.69 -3.61 0.85
C PRO A 62 -2.34 -3.61 2.24
N ASN A 63 -2.47 -4.76 2.90
CA ASN A 63 -3.10 -4.86 4.22
C ASN A 63 -2.25 -4.23 5.33
N VAL A 64 -0.97 -3.94 5.08
CA VAL A 64 -0.13 -3.12 5.98
C VAL A 64 -0.69 -1.70 6.13
N LEU A 65 -1.48 -1.23 5.16
CA LEU A 65 -2.02 0.12 5.10
C LEU A 65 -3.50 0.21 5.51
N THR A 66 -4.21 -0.92 5.60
CA THR A 66 -5.66 -0.95 5.87
C THR A 66 -5.96 -0.76 7.35
N LEU A 67 -7.18 -0.33 7.63
CA LEU A 67 -7.69 -0.22 9.00
C LEU A 67 -8.47 -1.49 9.31
N ASP A 68 -8.15 -2.16 10.41
CA ASP A 68 -8.99 -3.21 10.95
C ASP A 68 -10.17 -2.59 11.71
N LYS A 69 -11.35 -2.60 11.08
CA LYS A 69 -12.56 -2.04 11.65
C LYS A 69 -13.80 -2.72 11.08
N GLY A 70 -14.60 -3.29 11.97
CA GLY A 70 -15.87 -3.91 11.61
C GLY A 70 -16.82 -2.95 10.87
N THR A 71 -17.51 -3.49 9.88
CA THR A 71 -18.43 -2.76 8.99
C THR A 71 -19.57 -2.02 9.73
N SER A 72 -20.16 -2.63 10.76
CA SER A 72 -21.25 -2.04 11.55
C SER A 72 -21.40 -2.74 12.91
N ARG A 73 -22.13 -2.10 13.85
CA ARG A 73 -22.43 -2.66 15.18
C ARG A 73 -23.08 -4.05 15.12
N LEU A 74 -23.93 -4.29 14.13
CA LEU A 74 -24.70 -5.53 13.97
C LEU A 74 -23.90 -6.61 13.24
N GLY A 75 -23.43 -6.31 12.02
CA GLY A 75 -22.86 -7.32 11.14
C GLY A 75 -21.42 -7.71 11.46
N GLN A 76 -20.61 -6.77 11.96
CA GLN A 76 -19.19 -6.98 12.31
C GLN A 76 -18.36 -7.71 11.24
N GLY A 77 -18.75 -7.59 9.97
CA GLY A 77 -17.96 -8.12 8.86
C GLY A 77 -16.61 -7.40 8.77
N PRO A 78 -15.56 -8.09 8.28
CA PRO A 78 -14.23 -7.53 8.06
C PRO A 78 -14.20 -6.50 6.93
#